data_AF-A0A3N0YQC8-F1
#
_entry.id   AF-A0A3N0YQC8-F1
#
_cell.length_a   1.000
_cell.length_b   1.000
_cell.length_c   1.000
_cell.angle_alpha   90.00
_cell.angle_beta   90.00
_cell.angle_gamma   90.00
#
_symmetry.space_group_name_H-M   'P 1'
#
loop_
_entity.id
_entity.type
_entity.pdbx_description
1 polymer ?
#
loop_
_entity_poly.entity_id
_entity_poly.type
_entity_poly.pdbx_seq_one_letter_code
_entity_poly.pdbx_strand_id
1 'polypeptide(L)'
;MDRAHLAQGCSFNEALSQTLLHYRAAQHATTGVSPAKLMLGRELELPLHRFCPTTSHGGNPVVKARVRGQQLKAQSRFNAKKKARIPRIFPLDWVRVQRPHRKNKLHTFWSQPHQITPGTLCSLALCSVLHALGSQHDIQ
;
A
#
# COMPACT_ATOMS: atom_id res chain seq x y z
N MET A 1 21.65 4.49 4.86
CA MET A 1 22.04 3.19 5.48
C MET A 1 22.24 3.46 6.95
N ASP A 2 21.34 2.97 7.81
CA ASP A 2 21.35 3.28 9.24
C ASP A 2 22.49 2.57 9.96
N ARG A 3 23.42 3.36 10.51
CA ARG A 3 24.58 2.92 11.30
C ARG A 3 24.25 2.68 12.79
N ALA A 4 22.98 2.76 13.18
CA ALA A 4 22.54 2.65 14.57
C ALA A 4 22.97 1.35 15.28
N HIS A 5 23.10 0.25 14.52
CA HIS A 5 23.57 -1.03 15.05
C HIS A 5 25.02 -1.00 15.55
N LEU A 6 25.88 -0.16 14.94
CA LEU A 6 27.29 -0.01 15.36
C LEU A 6 27.40 0.70 16.72
N ALA A 7 26.50 1.63 17.02
CA ALA A 7 26.48 2.34 18.31
C ALA A 7 26.05 1.44 19.48
N GLN A 8 25.30 0.38 19.19
CA GLN A 8 24.80 -0.58 20.17
C GLN A 8 25.72 -1.79 20.37
N GLY A 9 26.78 -1.92 19.56
CA GLY A 9 27.70 -3.06 19.60
C GLY A 9 27.08 -4.40 19.17
N CYS A 10 25.88 -4.39 18.59
CA CYS A 10 25.16 -5.57 18.14
C CYS A 10 25.49 -5.91 16.69
N SER A 11 25.30 -7.16 16.29
CA SER A 11 25.33 -7.52 14.88
C SER A 11 24.18 -6.86 14.11
N PHE A 12 24.36 -6.66 12.81
CA PHE A 12 23.31 -6.08 11.96
C PHE A 12 21.99 -6.86 12.03
N ASN A 13 22.06 -8.21 12.04
CA ASN A 13 20.87 -9.06 12.11
C ASN A 13 20.11 -8.92 13.43
N GLU A 14 20.82 -8.80 14.55
CA GLU A 14 20.19 -8.57 15.86
C GLU A 14 19.51 -7.20 15.91
N ALA A 15 20.19 -6.15 15.46
CA ALA A 15 19.62 -4.81 15.39
C ALA A 15 18.40 -4.74 14.46
N LEU A 16 18.44 -5.46 13.33
CA LEU A 16 17.31 -5.57 12.43
C LEU A 16 16.14 -6.30 13.10
N SER A 17 16.41 -7.41 13.78
CA SER A 17 15.39 -8.20 14.49
C SER A 17 14.71 -7.39 15.58
N GLN A 18 15.49 -6.66 16.37
CA GLN A 18 14.98 -5.74 17.38
C GLN A 18 14.15 -4.62 16.74
N THR A 19 14.66 -3.97 15.70
CA THR A 19 13.94 -2.88 15.01
C THR A 19 12.59 -3.36 14.45
N LEU A 20 12.56 -4.53 13.81
CA LEU A 20 11.33 -5.11 13.29
C LEU A 20 10.35 -5.49 14.40
N LEU A 21 10.84 -5.99 15.55
CA LEU A 21 9.99 -6.27 16.71
C LEU A 21 9.32 -4.98 17.21
N HIS A 22 10.09 -3.91 17.40
CA HIS A 22 9.56 -2.62 17.83
C HIS A 22 8.56 -2.05 16.83
N TYR A 23 8.88 -2.08 15.53
CA TYR A 23 7.98 -1.62 14.48
C TYR A 23 6.65 -2.37 14.47
N ARG A 24 6.66 -3.69 14.68
CA ARG A 24 5.44 -4.53 14.68
C ARG A 24 4.54 -4.29 15.90
N ALA A 25 5.12 -3.93 17.04
CA ALA A 25 4.39 -3.67 18.27
C ALA A 25 3.89 -2.22 18.37
N ALA A 26 4.64 -1.25 17.83
CA ALA A 26 4.27 0.15 17.88
C ALA A 26 3.02 0.47 17.05
N GLN A 27 2.23 1.44 17.50
CA GLN A 27 1.09 1.94 16.74
C GLN A 27 1.57 2.67 15.48
N HIS A 28 0.99 2.33 14.33
CA HIS A 28 1.37 2.95 13.07
C HIS A 28 0.53 4.22 12.80
N ALA A 29 1.18 5.32 12.42
CA ALA A 29 0.54 6.64 12.27
C ALA A 29 -0.62 6.66 11.26
N THR A 30 -0.61 5.82 10.22
CA THR A 30 -1.69 5.75 9.23
C THR A 30 -2.88 4.94 9.70
N THR A 31 -2.65 3.80 10.35
CA THR A 31 -3.71 2.84 10.69
C THR A 31 -4.24 3.05 12.11
N GLY A 32 -3.46 3.67 13.00
CA GLY A 32 -3.78 3.85 14.42
C GLY A 32 -3.69 2.55 15.25
N VAL A 33 -3.28 1.45 14.62
CA VAL A 33 -3.12 0.13 15.24
C VAL A 33 -1.73 -0.40 14.93
N SER A 34 -1.24 -1.33 15.76
CA SER A 34 0.05 -1.97 15.53
C SER A 34 0.00 -2.90 14.31
N PRO A 35 1.09 -3.02 13.52
CA PRO A 35 1.15 -3.96 12.42
C PRO A 35 0.85 -5.41 12.84
N ALA A 36 1.32 -5.83 14.02
CA ALA A 36 1.03 -7.16 14.55
C ALA A 36 -0.48 -7.39 14.75
N LYS A 37 -1.21 -6.40 15.28
CA LYS A 37 -2.66 -6.50 15.45
C LYS A 37 -3.38 -6.66 14.11
N LEU A 38 -2.93 -5.95 13.08
CA LEU A 38 -3.54 -5.99 11.76
C LEU A 38 -3.30 -7.34 11.06
N MET A 39 -2.09 -7.90 11.18
CA MET A 39 -1.71 -9.14 10.48
C MET A 39 -2.07 -10.42 11.26
N LEU A 40 -1.87 -10.41 12.58
CA LEU A 40 -2.01 -11.58 13.46
C LEU A 40 -3.30 -11.56 14.28
N GLY A 41 -4.06 -10.47 14.25
CA GLY A 41 -5.29 -10.29 15.05
C GLY A 41 -5.04 -10.07 16.55
N ARG A 42 -3.79 -10.10 17.00
CA ARG A 42 -3.39 -9.92 18.41
C ARG A 42 -2.26 -8.90 18.54
N GLU A 43 -2.18 -8.27 19.70
CA GLU A 43 -1.07 -7.38 20.03
C GLU A 43 0.15 -8.18 20.47
N LEU A 44 1.33 -7.69 20.09
CA LEU A 44 2.59 -8.19 20.64
C LEU A 44 2.84 -7.47 21.95
N GLU A 45 2.91 -8.23 23.04
CA GLU A 45 3.27 -7.69 24.34
C GLU A 45 4.78 -7.48 24.43
N LEU A 46 5.19 -6.22 24.46
CA LEU A 46 6.54 -5.84 24.86
C LEU A 46 6.63 -5.75 26.38
N PRO A 47 7.82 -5.89 26.99
CA PRO A 47 8.00 -5.71 28.43
C PRO A 47 7.44 -4.37 28.94
N LEU A 48 7.55 -3.31 28.15
CA LEU A 48 7.02 -1.98 28.49
C LEU A 48 5.49 -1.89 28.41
N HIS A 49 4.84 -2.77 27.65
CA HIS A 49 3.38 -2.76 27.48
C HIS A 49 2.64 -3.14 28.76
N ARG A 50 3.29 -3.89 29.66
CA ARG A 50 2.77 -4.24 30.99
C ARG A 50 2.49 -3.04 31.90
N PHE A 51 3.07 -1.88 31.58
CA PHE A 51 2.92 -0.66 32.35
C PHE A 51 1.87 0.31 31.77
N CYS A 52 1.28 0.01 30.60
CA CYS A 52 0.26 0.87 29.98
C CYS A 52 -1.15 0.31 30.18
N PRO A 53 -2.16 1.17 30.39
CA PRO A 53 -3.55 0.75 30.41
C PRO A 53 -3.95 0.20 29.04
N THR A 54 -4.61 -0.95 29.02
CA THR A 54 -5.11 -1.57 27.79
C THR A 54 -6.13 -0.66 27.13
N THR A 55 -5.81 -0.07 25.99
CA THR A 55 -6.77 0.70 25.20
C THR A 55 -7.47 -0.23 24.21
N SER A 56 -8.79 -0.23 24.19
CA SER A 56 -9.59 -0.97 23.19
C SER A 56 -9.36 -0.37 21.81
N HIS A 57 -8.48 -0.97 21.00
CA HIS A 57 -8.26 -0.48 19.64
C HIS A 57 -9.39 -0.93 18.71
N GLY A 58 -10.03 0.05 18.06
CA GLY A 58 -11.20 -0.12 17.20
C GLY A 58 -11.00 -1.16 16.08
N GLY A 59 -12.10 -1.83 15.73
CA GLY A 59 -12.11 -2.94 14.79
C GLY A 59 -11.66 -2.58 13.37
N ASN A 60 -11.46 -3.64 12.58
CA ASN A 60 -11.03 -3.62 11.18
C ASN A 60 -11.74 -2.58 10.26
N PRO A 61 -13.07 -2.31 10.34
CA PRO A 61 -13.71 -1.34 9.45
C PRO A 61 -13.22 0.11 9.63
N VAL A 62 -12.92 0.52 10.87
CA VAL A 62 -12.44 1.89 11.16
C VAL A 62 -11.05 2.10 10.56
N VAL A 63 -10.17 1.10 10.68
CA VAL A 63 -8.83 1.12 10.09
C VAL A 63 -8.91 1.22 8.57
N LYS A 64 -9.77 0.41 7.92
CA LYS A 64 -9.98 0.46 6.46
C LYS A 64 -10.44 1.83 5.98
N ALA A 65 -11.41 2.45 6.66
CA ALA A 65 -11.89 3.78 6.30
C ALA A 65 -10.79 4.84 6.40
N ARG A 66 -9.99 4.81 7.48
CA ARG A 66 -8.86 5.73 7.68
C ARG A 66 -7.78 5.57 6.62
N VAL A 67 -7.39 4.32 6.31
CA VAL A 67 -6.43 4.01 5.25
C VAL A 67 -6.92 4.53 3.89
N ARG A 68 -8.19 4.27 3.56
CA ARG A 68 -8.80 4.77 2.32
C ARG A 68 -8.76 6.30 2.24
N GLY A 69 -9.09 6.98 3.33
CA GLY A 69 -8.98 8.44 3.40
C GLY A 69 -7.57 8.97 3.14
N GLN A 70 -6.54 8.32 3.71
CA GLN A 70 -5.15 8.69 3.45
C GLN A 70 -4.73 8.41 2.00
N GLN A 71 -5.12 7.26 1.44
CA GLN A 71 -4.82 6.89 0.06
C GLN A 71 -5.46 7.90 -0.92
N LEU A 72 -6.73 8.29 -0.71
CA LEU A 72 -7.40 9.30 -1.52
C LEU A 72 -6.71 10.67 -1.43
N LYS A 73 -6.28 11.08 -0.23
CA LYS A 73 -5.52 12.34 -0.04
C LYS A 73 -4.18 12.29 -0.78
N ALA A 74 -3.45 11.18 -0.70
CA ALA A 74 -2.20 10.99 -1.41
C ALA A 74 -2.40 11.00 -2.93
N GLN A 75 -3.44 10.32 -3.42
CA GLN A 75 -3.82 10.29 -4.83
C GLN A 75 -4.17 11.69 -5.36
N SER A 76 -5.01 12.44 -4.63
CA SER A 76 -5.37 13.81 -5.00
C SER A 76 -4.15 14.73 -5.11
N ARG A 77 -3.25 14.67 -4.12
CA ARG A 77 -1.97 15.43 -4.15
C ARG A 77 -1.11 15.05 -5.34
N PHE A 78 -0.99 13.75 -5.62
CA PHE A 78 -0.23 13.27 -6.77
C PHE A 78 -0.82 13.75 -8.09
N ASN A 79 -2.14 13.61 -8.26
CA ASN A 79 -2.86 14.03 -9.46
C ASN A 79 -2.71 15.53 -9.69
N ALA A 80 -2.86 16.36 -8.64
CA ALA A 80 -2.66 17.80 -8.73
C ALA A 80 -1.22 18.15 -9.12
N LYS A 81 -0.22 17.55 -8.45
CA LYS A 81 1.20 17.81 -8.72
C LYS A 81 1.61 17.38 -10.12
N LYS A 82 1.09 16.25 -10.61
CA LYS A 82 1.40 15.71 -11.94
C LYS A 82 0.47 16.20 -13.04
N LYS A 83 -0.50 17.06 -12.70
CA LYS A 83 -1.57 17.50 -13.62
C LYS A 83 -2.21 16.32 -14.34
N ALA A 84 -2.42 15.22 -13.62
CA ALA A 84 -2.91 13.97 -14.16
C ALA A 84 -4.34 14.19 -14.70
N ARG A 85 -4.54 13.94 -15.99
CA ARG A 85 -5.85 14.01 -16.63
C ARG A 85 -6.44 12.61 -16.65
N ILE A 86 -7.76 12.53 -16.47
CA ILE A 86 -8.49 11.27 -16.69
C ILE A 86 -8.47 11.03 -18.21
N PRO A 87 -7.82 9.96 -18.69
CA PRO A 87 -7.75 9.70 -20.12
C PRO A 87 -9.12 9.20 -20.60
N ARG A 88 -9.57 9.70 -21.76
CA ARG A 88 -10.78 9.20 -22.43
C ARG A 88 -10.37 8.01 -23.29
N ILE A 89 -10.54 6.81 -22.75
CA ILE A 89 -10.11 5.56 -23.37
C ILE A 89 -11.36 4.72 -23.61
N PHE A 90 -11.60 4.31 -24.85
CA PHE A 90 -12.76 3.54 -25.25
C PHE A 90 -12.37 2.14 -25.76
N PRO A 91 -13.32 1.18 -25.78
CA PRO A 91 -13.07 -0.08 -26.47
C PRO A 91 -12.73 0.20 -27.94
N LEU A 92 -11.85 -0.62 -28.50
CA LEU A 92 -11.30 -0.57 -29.87
C LEU A 92 -10.24 0.51 -30.11
N ASP A 93 -9.95 1.38 -29.15
CA ASP A 93 -8.84 2.32 -29.25
C ASP A 93 -7.48 1.59 -29.26
N TRP A 94 -6.56 2.11 -30.08
CA TRP A 94 -5.17 1.64 -30.11
C TRP A 94 -4.32 2.44 -29.12
N VAL A 95 -3.75 1.75 -28.13
CA VAL A 95 -2.92 2.33 -27.09
C VAL A 95 -1.57 1.63 -26.99
N ARG A 96 -0.60 2.37 -26.45
CA ARG A 96 0.73 1.84 -26.12
C ARG A 96 0.94 1.93 -24.62
N VAL A 97 1.55 0.91 -24.04
CA VAL A 97 1.88 0.87 -22.61
C VAL A 97 3.33 1.29 -22.42
N GLN A 98 3.57 2.18 -21.45
CA GLN A 98 4.92 2.56 -21.06
C GLN A 98 5.53 1.44 -20.22
N ARG A 99 6.68 0.92 -20.64
CA ARG A 99 7.42 -0.09 -19.86
C ARG A 99 8.18 0.59 -18.73
N PRO A 100 8.15 0.05 -17.50
CA PRO A 100 8.85 0.63 -16.37
C PRO A 100 10.38 0.64 -16.58
N HIS A 101 10.91 -0.42 -17.22
CA HIS A 101 12.32 -0.53 -17.57
C HIS A 101 12.49 -0.93 -19.02
N ARG A 102 13.53 -0.39 -19.67
CA ARG A 102 13.98 -0.86 -20.98
C ARG A 102 14.81 -2.13 -20.80
N LYS A 103 14.64 -3.11 -21.69
CA LYS A 103 15.46 -4.33 -21.70
C LYS A 103 16.93 -4.05 -22.06
N ASN A 104 17.16 -3.08 -22.95
CA ASN A 104 18.51 -2.60 -23.32
C ASN A 104 18.43 -1.15 -23.83
N LYS A 105 19.60 -0.53 -24.12
CA LYS A 105 19.72 0.90 -24.50
C LYS A 105 18.94 1.25 -25.77
N LEU A 106 18.87 0.32 -26.72
CA LEU A 106 18.23 0.52 -28.03
C LEU A 106 16.73 0.16 -28.03
N HIS A 107 16.24 -0.48 -26.98
CA HIS A 107 14.82 -0.84 -26.87
C HIS A 107 13.96 0.39 -26.55
N THR A 108 12.82 0.53 -27.24
CA THR A 108 11.83 1.58 -26.97
C THR A 108 11.25 1.47 -25.55
N PHE A 109 10.87 2.60 -24.95
CA PHE A 109 10.08 2.59 -23.70
C PHE A 109 8.65 2.08 -23.93
N TRP A 110 8.13 2.21 -25.15
CA TRP A 110 6.75 1.89 -25.47
C TRP A 110 6.61 0.45 -25.95
N SER A 111 5.52 -0.20 -25.55
CA SER A 111 5.11 -1.48 -26.12
C SER A 111 4.70 -1.34 -27.60
N GLN A 112 4.49 -2.48 -28.25
CA GLN A 112 3.74 -2.49 -29.51
C GLN A 112 2.32 -1.95 -29.26
N PRO A 113 1.63 -1.41 -30.28
CA PRO A 113 0.23 -1.01 -30.17
C PRO A 113 -0.64 -2.19 -29.78
N HIS A 114 -1.51 -2.00 -28.78
CA HIS A 114 -2.53 -2.97 -28.41
C HIS A 114 -3.90 -2.31 -28.58
N GLN A 115 -4.83 -3.07 -29.13
CA GLN A 115 -6.21 -2.64 -29.22
C GLN A 115 -6.94 -2.99 -27.92
N ILE A 116 -7.71 -2.06 -27.37
CA ILE A 116 -8.50 -2.31 -26.18
C ILE A 116 -9.72 -3.15 -26.55
N THR A 117 -9.81 -4.36 -26.02
CA THR A 117 -11.04 -5.15 -26.09
C THR A 117 -12.01 -4.73 -24.96
N PRO A 118 -13.33 -4.85 -25.15
CA PRO A 118 -14.32 -4.46 -24.13
C PRO A 118 -14.13 -5.19 -22.77
N GLY A 119 -13.50 -6.37 -22.73
CA GLY A 119 -13.11 -7.05 -21.49
C GLY A 119 -11.86 -6.49 -20.80
N THR A 120 -10.98 -5.80 -21.55
CA THR A 120 -9.74 -5.19 -21.01
C THR A 120 -9.95 -3.88 -20.28
N LEU A 121 -11.05 -3.16 -20.51
CA LEU A 121 -11.33 -1.91 -19.78
C LEU A 121 -11.54 -2.16 -18.28
N CYS A 122 -12.06 -3.33 -17.92
CA CYS A 122 -12.13 -3.76 -16.53
C CYS A 122 -10.72 -4.01 -15.97
N SER A 123 -9.83 -4.68 -16.73
CA SER A 123 -8.44 -4.98 -16.33
C SER A 123 -7.51 -3.75 -16.25
N LEU A 124 -7.69 -2.74 -17.11
CA LEU A 124 -6.88 -1.51 -17.10
C LEU A 124 -7.39 -0.49 -16.09
N ALA A 125 -8.70 -0.46 -15.82
CA ALA A 125 -9.25 0.26 -14.65
C ALA A 125 -8.86 -0.42 -13.34
N LEU A 126 -8.62 -1.74 -13.34
CA LEU A 126 -8.17 -2.50 -12.17
C LEU A 126 -6.73 -2.15 -11.73
N CYS A 127 -5.91 -1.41 -12.49
CA CYS A 127 -4.67 -0.84 -11.93
C CYS A 127 -4.88 0.44 -11.11
N SER A 128 -6.07 1.05 -11.16
CA SER A 128 -6.43 2.24 -10.37
C SER A 128 -7.70 2.09 -9.53
N VAL A 129 -8.44 0.97 -9.65
CA VAL A 129 -9.76 0.75 -9.04
C VAL A 129 -9.88 -0.56 -8.25
N LEU A 130 -8.82 -1.41 -8.15
CA LEU A 130 -8.81 -2.61 -7.28
C LEU A 130 -8.83 -2.34 -5.76
N HIS A 131 -9.28 -1.15 -5.34
CA HIS A 131 -9.52 -0.81 -3.94
C HIS A 131 -10.99 -0.43 -3.66
N ALA A 132 -11.91 -0.64 -4.61
CA ALA A 132 -13.29 -0.13 -4.50
C ALA A 132 -14.43 -1.12 -4.78
N LEU A 133 -14.19 -2.44 -4.84
CA LEU A 133 -15.26 -3.44 -4.80
C LEU A 133 -15.02 -4.44 -3.67
N GLY A 134 -15.45 -4.02 -2.49
CA GLY A 134 -15.61 -4.86 -1.32
C GLY A 134 -16.84 -4.37 -0.57
N SER A 135 -18.02 -4.56 -1.16
CA SER A 135 -19.29 -4.49 -0.44
C SER A 135 -20.38 -5.22 -1.22
N GLN A 136 -21.13 -6.03 -0.48
CA GLN A 136 -22.48 -6.54 -0.74
C GLN A 136 -22.62 -7.79 -1.63
N HIS A 137 -22.56 -8.94 -0.98
CA HIS A 137 -23.63 -9.93 -1.11
C HIS A 137 -24.22 -10.18 0.28
N ASP A 138 -25.31 -9.47 0.57
CA ASP A 138 -26.34 -9.97 1.48
C ASP A 138 -27.04 -11.13 0.74
N ILE A 139 -27.03 -12.31 1.33
CA ILE A 139 -27.96 -13.40 1.00
C ILE A 139 -28.45 -13.94 2.34
N GLN A 140 -29.77 -13.80 2.48
CA GLN A 140 -30.77 -14.30 3.43
C GLN A 140 -30.33 -15.31 4.50
#